data_AF-A0A495ZDT9-F1
#
_entry.id   AF-A0A495ZDT9-F1
#
_cell.length_a   1.000
_cell.length_b   1.000
_cell.length_c   1.000
_cell.angle_alpha   90.00
_cell.angle_beta   90.00
_cell.angle_gamma   90.00
#
_symmetry.space_group_name_H-M   'P 1'
#
loop_
_entity.id
_entity.type
_entity.pdbx_description
1 polymer ?
#
loop_
_entity_poly.entity_id
_entity_poly.type
_entity_poly.pdbx_seq_one_letter_code
_entity_poly.pdbx_strand_id
1 'polypeptide(L)'
;MSHYEYFLIFLALGFCGYASYTDLKTQRIRNFCSLGLLYVGTLSQLMAWYLGATTPFYLLGLFFGSGLIAFALYWFGIFSPGDAKLFWGLCLIFPVSLFRSLSGTLGFAPLVLALNIIVPYSAAVLGYLLFKFVSMPNKLELLRHFVRSNFQKAKVIESLFSLILFIGVGAALISLLRHIGWESDTFLDLVFVLVAFTMVQKLLSLLPKTPAYYAIIGLACFCLGIQAAPSLSAFLASFAFFLALYFLVFFVAKQLILSVASVMLDSTVEVSRLQPGMVPAEQIVRVEQPDGSTYYEKRRGEFSRGRGENIVIAPDPAGLTAEEVDRLQNLAVAGAFAEFGNQIKIQPAIRFAPIITVGVLLTILCQGPFYLKLMQFF
;
A
#
# COMPACT_ATOMS: atom_id res chain seq x y z
N MET A 1 -26.46 -12.64 16.86
CA MET A 1 -25.85 -13.45 15.80
C MET A 1 -26.32 -14.88 15.94
N SER A 2 -26.50 -15.60 14.83
CA SER A 2 -26.88 -17.02 14.83
C SER A 2 -25.66 -17.92 15.11
N HIS A 3 -25.89 -19.17 15.53
CA HIS A 3 -24.81 -20.16 15.69
C HIS A 3 -23.97 -20.35 14.42
N TYR A 4 -24.60 -20.23 13.25
CA TYR A 4 -23.94 -20.27 11.96
C TYR A 4 -22.94 -19.11 11.78
N GLU A 5 -23.30 -17.90 12.18
CA GLU A 5 -22.43 -16.72 12.06
C GLU A 5 -21.22 -16.82 13.01
N TYR A 6 -21.43 -17.33 14.23
CA TYR A 6 -20.31 -17.61 15.14
C TYR A 6 -19.37 -18.68 14.59
N PHE A 7 -19.91 -19.72 13.92
CA PHE A 7 -19.11 -20.72 13.25
C PHE A 7 -18.26 -20.13 12.12
N LEU A 8 -18.82 -19.23 11.29
CA LEU A 8 -18.06 -18.54 10.24
C LEU A 8 -16.93 -17.68 10.82
N ILE A 9 -17.19 -16.95 11.91
CA ILE A 9 -16.17 -16.15 12.61
C ILE A 9 -15.07 -17.05 13.17
N PHE A 10 -15.44 -18.16 13.80
CA PHE A 10 -14.47 -19.13 14.33
C PHE A 10 -13.60 -19.71 13.22
N LEU A 11 -14.20 -20.05 12.07
CA LEU A 11 -13.48 -20.54 10.90
C LEU A 11 -12.53 -19.47 10.35
N ALA A 12 -12.98 -18.22 10.22
CA ALA A 12 -12.13 -17.10 9.83
C ALA A 12 -10.91 -16.94 10.75
N LEU A 13 -11.12 -16.96 12.07
CA LEU A 13 -10.05 -16.88 13.06
C LEU A 13 -9.10 -18.09 13.01
N GLY A 14 -9.63 -19.30 12.82
CA GLY A 14 -8.83 -20.51 12.69
C GLY A 14 -7.90 -20.47 11.48
N PHE A 15 -8.42 -20.06 10.31
CA PHE A 15 -7.60 -19.90 9.11
C PHE A 15 -6.60 -18.74 9.24
N CYS A 16 -6.98 -17.62 9.86
CA CYS A 16 -6.06 -16.51 10.16
C CYS A 16 -4.93 -16.90 11.11
N GLY A 17 -5.26 -17.62 12.20
CA GLY A 17 -4.28 -18.09 13.16
C GLY A 17 -3.30 -19.08 12.54
N TYR A 18 -3.81 -20.02 11.75
CA TYR A 18 -2.96 -20.96 11.02
C TYR A 18 -2.11 -20.27 9.94
N ALA A 19 -2.68 -19.33 9.18
CA ALA A 19 -1.93 -18.52 8.21
C ALA A 19 -0.80 -17.73 8.89
N SER A 20 -1.10 -17.09 10.02
CA SER A 20 -0.11 -16.37 10.84
C SER A 20 0.99 -17.30 11.35
N TYR A 21 0.65 -18.51 11.82
CA TYR A 21 1.63 -19.51 12.24
C TYR A 21 2.54 -19.93 11.07
N THR A 22 1.97 -20.22 9.90
CA THR A 22 2.76 -20.60 8.73
C THR A 22 3.63 -19.47 8.21
N ASP A 23 3.15 -18.23 8.27
CA ASP A 23 3.90 -17.03 7.88
C ASP A 23 5.08 -16.77 8.85
N LEU A 24 4.85 -16.90 10.16
CA LEU A 24 5.89 -16.79 11.18
C LEU A 24 6.98 -17.87 11.06
N LYS A 25 6.59 -19.11 10.73
CA LYS A 25 7.52 -20.26 10.68
C LYS A 25 8.22 -20.44 9.34
N THR A 26 7.49 -20.22 8.23
CA THR A 26 7.94 -20.60 6.88
C THR A 26 7.93 -19.44 5.88
N GLN A 27 7.55 -18.22 6.31
CA GLN A 27 7.46 -17.01 5.47
C GLN A 27 6.60 -17.20 4.21
N ARG A 28 5.70 -18.19 4.23
CA ARG A 28 4.84 -18.54 3.10
C ARG A 28 3.47 -18.90 3.63
N ILE A 29 2.45 -18.28 3.03
CA ILE A 29 1.06 -18.63 3.27
C ILE A 29 0.70 -19.77 2.33
N ARG A 30 0.27 -20.90 2.89
CA ARG A 30 -0.17 -22.05 2.09
C ARG A 30 -1.45 -21.71 1.34
N ASN A 31 -1.50 -22.03 0.05
CA ASN A 31 -2.68 -21.79 -0.81
C ASN A 31 -3.96 -22.41 -0.26
N PHE A 32 -3.87 -23.52 0.48
CA PHE A 32 -5.02 -24.13 1.14
C PHE A 32 -5.77 -23.16 2.07
N CYS A 33 -5.06 -22.26 2.75
CA CYS A 33 -5.67 -21.33 3.69
C CYS A 33 -6.46 -20.23 2.99
N SER A 34 -5.84 -19.61 1.98
CA SER A 34 -6.44 -18.50 1.25
C SER A 34 -7.53 -18.97 0.29
N LEU A 35 -7.31 -20.07 -0.45
CA LEU A 35 -8.34 -20.66 -1.31
C LEU A 35 -9.47 -21.28 -0.49
N GLY A 36 -9.16 -21.96 0.62
CA GLY A 36 -10.17 -22.52 1.53
C GLY A 36 -11.12 -21.45 2.04
N LEU A 37 -10.59 -20.32 2.53
CA LEU A 37 -11.41 -19.17 2.93
C LEU A 37 -12.22 -18.57 1.78
N LEU A 38 -11.66 -18.49 0.57
CA LEU A 38 -12.37 -17.96 -0.58
C LEU A 38 -13.55 -18.86 -0.99
N TYR A 39 -13.35 -20.18 -1.02
CA TYR A 39 -14.43 -21.13 -1.31
C TYR A 39 -15.51 -21.13 -0.22
N VAL A 40 -15.10 -21.26 1.05
CA VAL A 40 -16.06 -21.27 2.18
C VAL A 40 -16.78 -19.93 2.30
N GLY A 41 -16.06 -18.82 2.13
CA GLY A 41 -16.64 -17.47 2.12
C GLY A 41 -17.66 -17.30 1.00
N THR A 42 -17.33 -17.68 -0.23
CA THR A 42 -18.27 -17.62 -1.36
C THR A 42 -19.51 -18.48 -1.10
N LEU A 43 -19.34 -19.71 -0.61
CA LEU A 43 -20.45 -20.59 -0.25
C LEU A 43 -21.31 -19.98 0.87
N SER A 44 -20.67 -19.33 1.84
CA SER A 44 -21.38 -18.68 2.95
C SER A 44 -22.26 -17.52 2.50
N GLN A 45 -21.80 -16.74 1.50
CA GLN A 45 -22.58 -15.66 0.90
C GLN A 45 -23.72 -16.20 0.04
N LEU A 46 -23.52 -17.30 -0.70
CA LEU A 46 -24.58 -17.98 -1.43
C LEU A 46 -25.65 -18.53 -0.48
N MET A 47 -25.25 -19.09 0.68
CA MET A 47 -26.17 -19.53 1.72
C MET A 47 -26.93 -18.34 2.33
N ALA A 48 -26.26 -17.21 2.59
CA ALA A 48 -26.90 -15.99 3.07
C ALA A 48 -27.94 -15.45 2.08
N TRP A 49 -27.66 -15.54 0.77
CA TRP A 49 -28.62 -15.22 -0.28
C TRP A 49 -29.81 -16.18 -0.29
N TYR A 50 -29.55 -17.50 -0.22
CA TYR A 50 -30.60 -18.53 -0.15
C TYR A 50 -31.55 -18.33 1.04
N LEU A 51 -31.01 -17.91 2.19
CA LEU A 51 -31.77 -17.60 3.40
C LEU A 51 -32.45 -16.21 3.38
N GLY A 52 -32.32 -15.45 2.29
CA GLY A 52 -32.91 -14.12 2.14
C GLY A 52 -32.24 -13.02 2.96
N ALA A 53 -31.04 -13.26 3.50
CA ALA A 53 -30.29 -12.28 4.28
C ALA A 53 -29.54 -11.25 3.42
N THR A 54 -29.26 -11.58 2.15
CA THR A 54 -28.54 -10.72 1.20
C THR A 54 -29.18 -10.77 -0.20
N THR A 55 -28.85 -9.79 -1.04
CA THR A 55 -29.29 -9.73 -2.44
C THR A 55 -28.19 -10.21 -3.40
N PRO A 56 -28.54 -10.69 -4.61
CA PRO A 56 -27.56 -11.05 -5.63
C PRO A 56 -26.60 -9.90 -5.99
N PHE A 57 -27.12 -8.67 -6.06
CA PHE A 57 -26.30 -7.48 -6.31
C PHE A 57 -25.29 -7.22 -5.19
N TYR A 58 -25.69 -7.40 -3.92
CA TYR A 58 -24.78 -7.30 -2.79
C TYR A 58 -23.69 -8.38 -2.86
N LEU A 59 -24.04 -9.62 -3.20
CA LEU A 59 -23.08 -10.71 -3.34
C LEU A 59 -22.05 -10.45 -4.46
N LEU A 60 -22.51 -10.01 -5.63
CA LEU A 60 -21.63 -9.64 -6.74
C LEU A 60 -20.74 -8.45 -6.37
N GLY A 61 -21.34 -7.41 -5.76
CA GLY A 61 -20.61 -6.24 -5.28
C GLY A 61 -19.56 -6.59 -4.23
N LEU A 62 -19.88 -7.48 -3.30
CA LEU A 62 -18.95 -7.97 -2.29
C LEU A 62 -17.83 -8.78 -2.92
N PHE A 63 -18.13 -9.72 -3.83
CA PHE A 63 -17.14 -10.56 -4.48
C PHE A 63 -16.16 -9.76 -5.35
N PHE A 64 -16.70 -8.94 -6.27
CA PHE A 64 -15.87 -8.14 -7.16
C PHE A 64 -15.20 -6.97 -6.45
N GLY A 65 -15.90 -6.31 -5.52
CA GLY A 65 -15.34 -5.19 -4.77
C GLY A 65 -14.23 -5.61 -3.83
N SER A 66 -14.37 -6.74 -3.12
CA SER A 66 -13.29 -7.30 -2.31
C SER A 66 -12.11 -7.76 -3.16
N GLY A 67 -12.37 -8.41 -4.31
CA GLY A 67 -11.34 -8.80 -5.28
C GLY A 67 -10.59 -7.59 -5.86
N LEU A 68 -11.29 -6.51 -6.19
CA LEU A 68 -10.70 -5.27 -6.68
C LEU A 68 -9.80 -4.61 -5.63
N ILE A 69 -10.24 -4.53 -4.38
CA ILE A 69 -9.43 -3.99 -3.27
C ILE A 69 -8.21 -4.88 -3.02
N ALA A 70 -8.39 -6.20 -2.97
CA ALA A 70 -7.28 -7.15 -2.80
C ALA A 70 -6.24 -7.01 -3.92
N PHE A 71 -6.71 -6.92 -5.18
CA PHE A 71 -5.86 -6.71 -6.34
C PHE A 71 -5.16 -5.36 -6.29
N ALA A 72 -5.86 -4.28 -5.89
CA ALA A 72 -5.26 -2.97 -5.74
C ALA A 72 -4.13 -2.99 -4.70
N LEU A 73 -4.36 -3.59 -3.52
CA LEU A 73 -3.34 -3.72 -2.47
C LEU A 73 -2.12 -4.51 -2.93
N TYR A 74 -2.32 -5.58 -3.71
CA TYR A 74 -1.22 -6.30 -4.36
C TYR A 74 -0.53 -5.44 -5.44
N TRP A 75 -1.29 -4.77 -6.29
CA TRP A 75 -0.77 -3.93 -7.38
C TRP A 75 0.06 -2.76 -6.84
N PHE A 76 -0.29 -2.21 -5.68
CA PHE A 76 0.47 -1.18 -4.98
C PHE A 76 1.66 -1.73 -4.18
N GLY A 77 1.86 -3.04 -4.14
CA GLY A 77 2.96 -3.68 -3.42
C GLY A 77 2.77 -3.68 -1.90
N ILE A 78 1.56 -3.44 -1.41
CA ILE A 78 1.24 -3.49 0.03
C ILE A 78 1.14 -4.95 0.48
N PHE A 79 0.46 -5.78 -0.30
CA PHE A 79 0.25 -7.20 0.00
C PHE A 79 1.04 -8.10 -0.96
N SER A 80 1.56 -9.20 -0.42
CA SER A 80 2.01 -10.31 -1.26
C SER A 80 0.81 -11.00 -1.93
N PRO A 81 1.00 -11.79 -3.00
CA PRO A 81 -0.09 -12.56 -3.62
C PRO A 81 -0.83 -13.47 -2.63
N GLY A 82 -0.15 -13.98 -1.61
CA GLY A 82 -0.75 -14.82 -0.57
C GLY A 82 -1.68 -14.02 0.35
N ASP A 83 -1.20 -12.86 0.81
CA ASP A 83 -1.96 -11.94 1.68
C ASP A 83 -3.19 -11.38 1.00
N ALA A 84 -3.07 -11.01 -0.29
CA ALA A 84 -4.20 -10.50 -1.08
C ALA A 84 -5.33 -11.53 -1.20
N LYS A 85 -5.01 -12.80 -1.46
CA LYS A 85 -6.01 -13.88 -1.51
C LYS A 85 -6.61 -14.15 -0.13
N LEU A 86 -5.80 -14.12 0.92
CA LEU A 86 -6.26 -14.29 2.30
C LEU A 86 -7.26 -13.18 2.66
N PHE A 87 -6.91 -11.92 2.41
CA PHE A 87 -7.78 -10.76 2.59
C PHE A 87 -9.09 -10.91 1.80
N TRP A 88 -9.02 -11.34 0.54
CA TRP A 88 -10.21 -11.55 -0.29
C TRP A 88 -11.15 -12.60 0.32
N GLY A 89 -10.62 -13.76 0.73
CA GLY A 89 -11.41 -14.79 1.40
C GLY A 89 -12.03 -14.32 2.73
N LEU A 90 -11.29 -13.52 3.50
CA LEU A 90 -11.77 -12.95 4.77
C LEU A 90 -12.92 -11.95 4.58
N CYS A 91 -12.87 -11.16 3.51
CA CYS A 91 -13.98 -10.26 3.17
C CYS A 91 -15.28 -11.04 2.89
N LEU A 92 -15.16 -12.23 2.30
CA LEU A 92 -16.30 -13.05 1.91
C LEU A 92 -16.87 -13.89 3.05
N ILE A 93 -16.05 -14.30 4.01
CA ILE A 93 -16.53 -15.14 5.12
C ILE A 93 -17.25 -14.34 6.22
N PHE A 94 -17.03 -13.02 6.30
CA PHE A 94 -17.66 -12.26 7.36
C PHE A 94 -19.18 -12.21 7.22
N PRO A 95 -19.92 -12.47 8.32
CA PRO A 95 -21.37 -12.41 8.28
C PRO A 95 -21.84 -10.97 8.13
N VAL A 96 -22.85 -10.75 7.28
CA VAL A 96 -23.42 -9.41 7.01
C VAL A 96 -23.97 -8.75 8.27
N SER A 97 -24.43 -9.54 9.25
CA SER A 97 -24.89 -9.03 10.54
C SER A 97 -23.83 -8.28 11.33
N LEU A 98 -22.54 -8.52 11.08
CA LEU A 98 -21.43 -7.86 11.74
C LEU A 98 -21.34 -6.36 11.41
N PHE A 99 -21.93 -5.94 10.29
CA PHE A 99 -21.90 -4.55 9.81
C PHE A 99 -23.28 -3.88 9.80
N ARG A 100 -24.31 -4.50 10.39
CA ARG A 100 -25.70 -4.01 10.36
C ARG A 100 -25.90 -2.63 10.99
N SER A 101 -25.07 -2.26 11.96
CA SER A 101 -25.15 -0.96 12.65
C SER A 101 -24.53 0.19 11.85
N LEU A 102 -23.91 -0.10 10.71
CA LEU A 102 -23.23 0.89 9.88
C LEU A 102 -24.10 1.20 8.66
N SER A 103 -24.31 2.49 8.40
CA SER A 103 -24.96 2.97 7.19
C SER A 103 -23.93 3.31 6.11
N GLY A 104 -24.38 3.31 4.85
CA GLY A 104 -23.57 3.72 3.71
C GLY A 104 -22.36 2.81 3.47
N THR A 105 -21.24 3.42 3.08
CA THR A 105 -20.01 2.73 2.65
C THR A 105 -19.25 2.08 3.78
N LEU A 106 -19.50 2.51 5.02
CA LEU A 106 -18.96 1.88 6.22
C LEU A 106 -19.62 0.53 6.50
N GLY A 107 -20.76 0.23 5.87
CA GLY A 107 -21.34 -1.12 5.84
C GLY A 107 -20.64 -2.09 4.88
N PHE A 108 -19.69 -1.61 4.06
CA PHE A 108 -18.96 -2.44 3.11
C PHE A 108 -17.78 -3.15 3.79
N ALA A 109 -17.98 -4.42 4.13
CA ALA A 109 -17.02 -5.26 4.86
C ALA A 109 -15.56 -5.18 4.37
N PRO A 110 -15.27 -5.19 3.05
CA PRO A 110 -13.90 -5.11 2.55
C PRO A 110 -13.19 -3.81 2.90
N LEU A 111 -13.92 -2.68 2.87
CA LEU A 111 -13.38 -1.37 3.22
C LEU A 111 -13.05 -1.31 4.71
N VAL A 112 -13.97 -1.77 5.56
CA VAL A 112 -13.76 -1.82 7.01
C VAL A 112 -12.55 -2.68 7.38
N LEU A 113 -12.45 -3.87 6.80
CA LEU A 113 -11.33 -4.76 7.05
C LEU A 113 -10.01 -4.13 6.58
N ALA A 114 -9.98 -3.50 5.40
CA ALA A 114 -8.79 -2.82 4.89
C ALA A 114 -8.34 -1.70 5.84
N LEU A 115 -9.27 -0.88 6.32
CA LEU A 115 -8.97 0.18 7.29
C LEU A 115 -8.44 -0.38 8.62
N ASN A 116 -9.06 -1.44 9.13
CA ASN A 116 -8.65 -2.08 10.38
C ASN A 116 -7.30 -2.81 10.28
N ILE A 117 -6.82 -3.11 9.07
CA ILE A 117 -5.47 -3.63 8.83
C ILE A 117 -4.47 -2.49 8.65
N ILE A 118 -4.75 -1.59 7.71
CA ILE A 118 -3.80 -0.57 7.25
C ILE A 118 -3.56 0.49 8.30
N VAL A 119 -4.61 0.99 8.98
CA VAL A 119 -4.47 2.11 9.91
C VAL A 119 -3.67 1.74 11.16
N PRO A 120 -3.97 0.64 11.89
CA PRO A 120 -3.16 0.24 13.04
C PRO A 120 -1.73 -0.11 12.65
N TYR A 121 -1.55 -0.78 11.51
CA TYR A 121 -0.21 -1.10 10.99
C TYR A 121 0.60 0.17 10.70
N SER A 122 0.02 1.13 9.98
CA SER A 122 0.67 2.39 9.64
C SER A 122 1.01 3.19 10.89
N ALA A 123 0.11 3.24 11.88
CA ALA A 123 0.35 3.90 13.16
C ALA A 123 1.50 3.24 13.94
N ALA A 124 1.54 1.90 14.00
CA ALA A 124 2.60 1.17 14.68
C ALA A 124 3.97 1.37 14.02
N VAL A 125 4.05 1.28 12.68
CA VAL A 125 5.27 1.53 11.91
C VAL A 125 5.73 2.98 12.08
N LEU A 126 4.81 3.94 11.98
CA LEU A 126 5.12 5.35 12.20
C LEU A 126 5.65 5.58 13.61
N GLY A 127 4.98 5.05 14.63
CA GLY A 127 5.39 5.17 16.03
C GLY A 127 6.78 4.57 16.29
N TYR A 128 7.05 3.39 15.73
CA TYR A 128 8.36 2.74 15.82
C TYR A 128 9.47 3.58 15.15
N LEU A 129 9.21 4.09 13.94
CA LEU A 129 10.17 4.89 13.20
C LEU A 129 10.41 6.25 13.85
N LEU A 130 9.37 6.89 14.39
CA LEU A 130 9.50 8.12 15.18
C LEU A 130 10.31 7.90 16.45
N PHE A 131 10.02 6.82 17.20
CA PHE A 131 10.78 6.45 18.39
C PHE A 131 12.26 6.26 18.06
N LYS A 132 12.57 5.45 17.05
CA LYS A 132 13.95 5.23 16.57
C LYS A 132 14.62 6.52 16.10
N PHE A 133 13.89 7.37 15.38
CA PHE A 133 14.39 8.67 14.92
C PHE A 133 14.76 9.59 16.08
N VAL A 134 13.93 9.64 17.13
CA VAL A 134 14.22 10.44 18.33
C VAL A 134 15.44 9.91 19.09
N SER A 135 15.65 8.60 19.11
CA SER A 135 16.81 7.97 19.77
C SER A 135 18.13 8.05 19.00
N MET A 136 18.14 8.58 17.76
CA MET A 136 19.37 8.64 16.96
C MET A 136 20.30 9.79 17.36
N PRO A 137 21.62 9.54 17.48
CA PRO A 137 22.59 10.58 17.79
C PRO A 137 22.78 11.60 16.64
N ASN A 138 22.73 11.17 15.37
CA ASN A 138 23.01 12.02 14.20
C ASN A 138 21.76 12.56 13.49
N LYS A 139 20.66 12.78 14.21
CA LYS A 139 19.36 13.20 13.62
C LYS A 139 19.41 14.49 12.80
N LEU A 140 20.26 15.44 13.20
CA LEU A 140 20.42 16.72 12.50
C LEU A 140 21.12 16.56 11.15
N GLU A 141 22.10 15.66 11.06
CA GLU A 141 22.80 15.38 9.80
C GLU A 141 21.86 14.70 8.80
N LEU A 142 21.04 13.75 9.27
CA LEU A 142 20.00 13.12 8.46
C LEU A 142 18.96 14.13 7.95
N LEU A 143 18.47 15.03 8.82
CA LEU A 143 17.56 16.10 8.42
C LEU A 143 18.20 17.07 7.43
N ARG A 144 19.47 17.44 7.64
CA ARG A 144 20.19 18.35 6.75
C ARG A 144 20.42 17.72 5.38
N HIS A 145 20.82 16.45 5.34
CA HIS A 145 20.96 15.70 4.10
C HIS A 145 19.62 15.56 3.38
N PHE A 146 18.55 15.26 4.12
CA PHE A 146 17.18 15.19 3.62
C PHE A 146 16.75 16.51 2.95
N VAL A 147 16.84 17.63 3.67
CA VAL A 147 16.48 18.95 3.13
C VAL A 147 17.32 19.28 1.89
N ARG A 148 18.63 19.08 1.94
CA ARG A 148 19.51 19.38 0.78
C ARG A 148 19.21 18.50 -0.43
N SER A 149 18.85 17.23 -0.21
CA SER A 149 18.55 16.27 -1.27
C SER A 149 17.19 16.51 -1.95
N ASN A 150 16.24 17.13 -1.24
CA ASN A 150 14.88 17.38 -1.72
C ASN A 150 14.68 18.79 -2.30
N PHE A 151 15.48 19.77 -1.86
CA PHE A 151 15.45 21.15 -2.40
C PHE A 151 16.34 21.35 -3.65
N GLN A 152 16.50 20.32 -4.47
CA GLN A 152 17.15 20.46 -5.78
C GLN A 152 16.14 21.03 -6.80
N LYS A 153 16.55 22.00 -7.63
CA LYS A 153 15.65 22.75 -8.54
C LYS A 153 14.68 21.85 -9.34
N ALA A 154 15.16 20.74 -9.89
CA ALA A 154 14.33 19.79 -10.65
C ALA A 154 13.25 19.13 -9.78
N LYS A 155 13.60 18.67 -8.57
CA LYS A 155 12.67 18.02 -7.63
C LYS A 155 11.63 18.97 -7.06
N VAL A 156 11.97 20.24 -6.89
CA VAL A 156 11.03 21.28 -6.43
C VAL A 156 9.91 21.48 -7.45
N ILE A 157 10.26 21.54 -8.74
CA ILE A 157 9.27 21.66 -9.82
C ILE A 157 8.36 20.43 -9.87
N GLU A 158 8.93 19.22 -9.80
CA GLU A 158 8.14 17.98 -9.74
C GLU A 158 7.22 17.92 -8.52
N SER A 159 7.69 18.40 -7.36
CA SER A 159 6.92 18.43 -6.12
C SER A 159 5.77 19.43 -6.20
N LEU A 160 5.99 20.60 -6.79
CA LEU A 160 4.97 21.62 -7.00
C LEU A 160 3.91 21.13 -7.98
N PHE A 161 4.32 20.46 -9.06
CA PHE A 161 3.38 19.85 -9.99
C PHE A 161 2.57 18.71 -9.35
N SER A 162 3.24 17.86 -8.57
CA SER A 162 2.57 16.78 -7.83
C SER A 162 1.55 17.32 -6.82
N LEU A 163 1.84 18.48 -6.20
CA LEU A 163 0.89 19.19 -5.36
C LEU A 163 -0.33 19.71 -6.13
N ILE A 164 -0.12 20.36 -7.29
CA ILE A 164 -1.23 20.85 -8.14
C ILE A 164 -2.10 19.69 -8.58
N LEU A 165 -1.49 18.58 -8.99
CA LEU A 165 -2.18 17.35 -9.36
C LEU A 165 -2.98 16.79 -8.18
N PHE A 166 -2.38 16.74 -6.98
CA PHE A 166 -3.06 16.26 -5.76
C PHE A 166 -4.33 17.07 -5.47
N ILE A 167 -4.22 18.40 -5.54
CA ILE A 167 -5.36 19.31 -5.33
C ILE A 167 -6.43 19.11 -6.40
N GLY A 168 -6.03 19.01 -7.68
CA GLY A 168 -6.95 18.80 -8.80
C GLY A 168 -7.71 17.48 -8.70
N VAL A 169 -7.01 16.38 -8.40
CA VAL A 169 -7.62 15.07 -8.18
C VAL A 169 -8.56 15.09 -6.99
N GLY A 170 -8.15 15.73 -5.88
CA GLY A 170 -8.99 15.88 -4.70
C GLY A 170 -10.29 16.64 -4.98
N ALA A 171 -10.19 17.80 -5.65
CA ALA A 171 -11.34 18.61 -6.03
C ALA A 171 -12.28 17.88 -6.99
N ALA A 172 -11.73 17.23 -8.02
CA ALA A 172 -12.51 16.47 -9.00
C ALA A 172 -13.25 15.29 -8.35
N LEU A 173 -12.56 14.54 -7.48
CA LEU A 173 -13.14 13.39 -6.80
C LEU A 173 -14.27 13.80 -5.85
N ILE A 174 -14.06 14.82 -5.01
CA ILE A 174 -15.08 15.31 -4.08
C ILE A 174 -16.29 15.85 -4.86
N SER A 175 -16.06 16.58 -5.95
CA SER A 175 -17.13 17.07 -6.81
C SER A 175 -17.94 15.91 -7.41
N LEU A 176 -17.27 14.88 -7.93
CA LEU A 176 -17.90 13.68 -8.48
C LEU A 176 -18.72 12.93 -7.41
N LEU A 177 -18.16 12.72 -6.22
CA LEU A 177 -18.84 12.04 -5.11
C LEU A 177 -20.11 12.80 -4.72
N ARG A 178 -20.02 14.13 -4.56
CA ARG A 178 -21.19 14.96 -4.27
C ARG A 178 -22.23 14.93 -5.38
N HIS A 179 -21.82 14.91 -6.65
CA HIS A 179 -22.74 14.83 -7.78
C HIS A 179 -23.53 13.51 -7.81
N ILE A 180 -22.93 12.42 -7.34
CA ILE A 180 -23.57 11.10 -7.21
C ILE A 180 -24.48 11.04 -5.95
N GLY A 181 -24.52 12.11 -5.14
CA GLY A 181 -25.23 12.12 -3.86
C GLY A 181 -24.53 11.28 -2.79
N TRP A 182 -23.23 11.04 -2.95
CA TRP A 182 -22.45 10.26 -2.01
C TRP A 182 -22.06 11.12 -0.80
N GLU A 183 -22.70 10.84 0.35
CA GLU A 183 -22.34 11.41 1.65
C GLU A 183 -21.35 10.48 2.36
N SER A 184 -20.06 10.83 2.29
CA SER A 184 -18.97 10.10 2.91
C SER A 184 -18.41 10.91 4.08
N ASP A 185 -17.82 10.25 5.08
CA ASP A 185 -17.16 10.96 6.18
C ASP A 185 -15.84 11.59 5.69
N THR A 186 -15.40 12.65 6.35
CA THR A 186 -14.17 13.38 5.94
C THR A 186 -12.94 12.45 5.90
N PHE A 187 -12.91 11.42 6.74
CA PHE A 187 -11.82 10.46 6.77
C PHE A 187 -11.80 9.58 5.52
N LEU A 188 -12.94 9.01 5.10
CA LEU A 188 -13.03 8.23 3.87
C LEU A 188 -12.78 9.07 2.63
N ASP A 189 -13.29 10.31 2.58
CA ASP A 189 -12.97 11.24 1.50
C ASP A 189 -11.46 11.39 1.34
N LEU A 190 -10.75 11.56 2.46
CA LEU A 190 -9.30 11.72 2.48
C LEU A 190 -8.58 10.45 2.03
N VAL A 191 -9.05 9.27 2.46
CA VAL A 191 -8.54 7.97 1.97
C VAL A 191 -8.75 7.83 0.47
N PHE A 192 -9.92 8.17 -0.05
CA PHE A 192 -10.22 8.10 -1.47
C PHE A 192 -9.37 9.08 -2.29
N VAL A 193 -9.15 10.31 -1.80
CA VAL A 193 -8.27 11.27 -2.45
C VAL A 193 -6.84 10.73 -2.53
N LEU A 194 -6.32 10.12 -1.47
CA LEU A 194 -4.99 9.52 -1.46
C LEU A 194 -4.88 8.34 -2.45
N VAL A 195 -5.88 7.46 -2.49
CA VAL A 195 -5.93 6.32 -3.42
C VAL A 195 -6.04 6.81 -4.87
N ALA A 196 -6.93 7.75 -5.14
CA ALA A 196 -7.12 8.32 -6.47
C ALA A 196 -5.84 9.03 -6.96
N PHE A 197 -5.21 9.84 -6.10
CA PHE A 197 -3.96 10.51 -6.44
C PHE A 197 -2.85 9.51 -6.74
N THR A 198 -2.67 8.48 -5.92
CA THR A 198 -1.64 7.47 -6.16
C THR A 198 -1.90 6.64 -7.42
N MET A 199 -3.17 6.32 -7.72
CA MET A 199 -3.57 5.70 -8.99
C MET A 199 -3.23 6.59 -10.18
N VAL A 200 -3.62 7.86 -10.14
CA VAL A 200 -3.36 8.82 -11.21
C VAL A 200 -1.85 9.01 -11.38
N GLN A 201 -1.09 9.20 -10.30
CA GLN A 201 0.37 9.32 -10.36
C GLN A 201 1.03 8.08 -10.98
N LYS A 202 0.55 6.88 -10.63
CA LYS A 202 1.07 5.63 -11.18
C LYS A 202 0.74 5.49 -12.67
N LEU A 203 -0.49 5.78 -13.08
CA LEU A 203 -0.90 5.77 -14.49
C LEU A 203 -0.10 6.77 -15.32
N LEU A 204 0.09 7.97 -14.76
CA LEU A 204 0.82 9.06 -15.38
C LEU A 204 2.33 8.81 -15.49
N SER A 205 2.90 7.98 -14.61
CA SER A 205 4.32 7.60 -14.68
C SER A 205 4.70 6.83 -15.95
N LEU A 206 3.71 6.29 -16.67
CA LEU A 206 3.90 5.63 -17.97
C LEU A 206 4.11 6.63 -19.12
N LEU A 207 3.78 7.90 -18.91
CA LEU A 207 3.89 8.96 -19.93
C LEU A 207 5.23 9.71 -19.80
N PRO A 208 5.83 10.13 -20.92
CA PRO A 208 7.04 10.95 -20.88
C PRO A 208 6.75 12.31 -20.24
N LYS A 209 7.51 12.62 -19.18
CA LYS A 209 7.42 13.86 -18.39
C LYS A 209 7.97 15.07 -19.17
N THR A 210 7.26 15.50 -20.21
CA THR A 210 7.60 16.70 -20.98
C THR A 210 7.09 17.99 -20.31
N PRO A 211 7.65 19.17 -20.60
CA PRO A 211 7.11 20.44 -20.11
C PRO A 211 5.65 20.68 -20.49
N ALA A 212 5.26 20.27 -21.71
CA ALA A 212 3.88 20.36 -22.19
C ALA A 212 2.91 19.48 -21.38
N TYR A 213 3.36 18.28 -20.99
CA TYR A 213 2.62 17.40 -20.11
C TYR A 213 2.28 18.08 -18.77
N TYR A 214 3.26 18.75 -18.17
CA TYR A 214 3.06 19.49 -16.92
C TYR A 214 2.11 20.68 -17.09
N ALA A 215 2.18 21.39 -18.21
CA ALA A 215 1.29 22.51 -18.48
C ALA A 215 -0.18 22.07 -18.65
N ILE A 216 -0.44 21.03 -19.44
CA ILE A 216 -1.81 20.56 -19.75
C ILE A 216 -2.51 20.04 -18.49
N ILE A 217 -1.84 19.17 -17.74
CA ILE A 217 -2.42 18.58 -16.53
C ILE A 217 -2.58 19.61 -15.42
N GLY A 218 -1.60 20.51 -15.27
CA GLY A 218 -1.67 21.59 -14.29
C GLY A 218 -2.85 22.52 -14.56
N LEU A 219 -3.06 22.90 -15.84
CA LEU A 219 -4.21 23.70 -16.27
C LEU A 219 -5.53 22.99 -15.99
N ALA A 220 -5.65 21.71 -16.36
CA ALA A 220 -6.86 20.93 -16.12
C ALA A 220 -7.20 20.84 -14.62
N CYS A 221 -6.21 20.55 -13.79
CA CYS A 221 -6.37 20.49 -12.33
C CYS A 221 -6.81 21.83 -11.74
N PHE A 222 -6.23 22.93 -12.24
CA PHE A 222 -6.59 24.28 -11.81
C PHE A 222 -8.02 24.65 -12.19
N CYS A 223 -8.44 24.36 -13.44
CA CYS A 223 -9.82 24.58 -13.89
C CYS A 223 -10.83 23.78 -13.06
N LEU A 224 -10.53 22.51 -12.77
CA LEU A 224 -11.36 21.66 -11.91
C LEU A 224 -11.45 22.19 -10.48
N GLY A 225 -10.34 22.70 -9.94
CA GLY A 225 -10.30 23.32 -8.62
C GLY A 225 -11.18 24.57 -8.52
N ILE A 226 -11.18 25.42 -9.55
CA ILE A 226 -12.06 26.60 -9.61
C ILE A 226 -13.53 26.20 -9.69
N GLN A 227 -13.87 25.23 -10.54
CA GLN A 227 -15.26 24.78 -10.71
C GLN A 227 -15.83 24.13 -9.44
N ALA A 228 -14.99 23.44 -8.66
CA ALA A 228 -15.40 22.78 -7.43
C ALA A 228 -15.62 23.76 -6.26
N ALA A 229 -15.11 25.00 -6.33
CA ALA A 229 -15.16 25.95 -5.23
C ALA A 229 -16.24 27.04 -5.46
N PRO A 230 -17.23 27.19 -4.57
CA PRO A 230 -18.29 28.19 -4.72
C PRO A 230 -17.81 29.63 -4.46
N SER A 231 -16.63 29.82 -3.85
CA SER A 231 -16.07 31.13 -3.55
C SER A 231 -14.54 31.08 -3.44
N LEU A 232 -13.89 32.24 -3.57
CA LEU A 232 -12.43 32.37 -3.45
C LEU A 232 -11.92 31.97 -2.05
N SER A 233 -12.66 32.29 -0.99
CA SER A 233 -12.30 31.91 0.38
C SER A 233 -12.38 30.40 0.58
N ALA A 234 -13.43 29.75 0.06
CA ALA A 234 -13.56 28.29 0.10
C ALA A 234 -12.45 27.60 -0.71
N PHE A 235 -12.08 28.18 -1.86
CA PHE A 235 -10.96 27.70 -2.66
C PHE A 235 -9.63 27.79 -1.88
N LEU A 236 -9.31 28.95 -1.29
CA LEU A 236 -8.08 29.15 -0.53
C LEU A 236 -8.01 28.28 0.73
N ALA A 237 -9.13 28.09 1.44
CA ALA A 237 -9.19 27.19 2.59
C ALA A 237 -8.95 25.73 2.17
N SER A 238 -9.59 25.28 1.09
CA SER A 238 -9.39 23.93 0.54
C SER A 238 -7.96 23.73 0.06
N PHE A 239 -7.39 24.75 -0.61
CA PHE A 239 -6.00 24.76 -1.06
C PHE A 239 -5.04 24.63 0.13
N ALA A 240 -5.23 25.42 1.19
CA ALA A 240 -4.41 25.37 2.39
C ALA A 240 -4.51 24.00 3.09
N PHE A 241 -5.71 23.42 3.17
CA PHE A 241 -5.94 22.09 3.71
C PHE A 241 -5.20 21.02 2.91
N PHE A 242 -5.39 20.97 1.58
CA PHE A 242 -4.69 20.00 0.73
C PHE A 242 -3.18 20.23 0.70
N LEU A 243 -2.71 21.47 0.79
CA LEU A 243 -1.29 21.79 0.93
C LEU A 243 -0.71 21.21 2.21
N ALA A 244 -1.36 21.44 3.35
CA ALA A 244 -0.93 20.89 4.63
C ALA A 244 -0.94 19.36 4.60
N LEU A 245 -2.00 18.76 4.04
CA LEU A 245 -2.12 17.31 3.90
C LEU A 245 -1.04 16.74 2.97
N TYR A 246 -0.78 17.38 1.84
CA TYR A 246 0.25 16.96 0.89
C TYR A 246 1.63 17.01 1.54
N PHE A 247 1.94 18.09 2.26
CA PHE A 247 3.19 18.20 2.99
C PHE A 247 3.32 17.12 4.06
N LEU A 248 2.26 16.87 4.83
CA LEU A 248 2.25 15.82 5.85
C LEU A 248 2.45 14.42 5.25
N VAL A 249 1.73 14.08 4.18
CA VAL A 249 1.73 12.72 3.63
C VAL A 249 2.91 12.47 2.69
N PHE A 250 3.19 13.37 1.76
CA PHE A 250 4.18 13.11 0.72
C PHE A 250 5.57 13.64 1.07
N PHE A 251 5.66 14.76 1.80
CA PHE A 251 6.95 15.29 2.20
C PHE A 251 7.42 14.65 3.51
N VAL A 252 6.62 14.72 4.56
CA VAL A 252 6.97 14.13 5.86
C VAL A 252 6.81 12.61 5.82
N ALA A 253 5.61 12.08 5.58
CA ALA A 253 5.41 10.64 5.71
C ALA A 253 6.19 9.87 4.62
N LYS A 254 5.98 10.12 3.33
CA LYS A 254 6.66 9.34 2.29
C LYS A 254 8.18 9.54 2.33
N GLN A 255 8.69 10.77 2.21
CA GLN A 255 10.13 10.93 2.03
C GLN A 255 10.92 10.73 3.32
N LEU A 256 10.48 11.27 4.47
CA LEU A 256 11.24 11.14 5.71
C LEU A 256 11.12 9.71 6.29
N ILE A 257 9.92 9.11 6.31
CA ILE A 257 9.75 7.75 6.81
C ILE A 257 10.51 6.74 5.93
N LEU A 258 10.42 6.83 4.60
CA LEU A 258 11.19 5.91 3.73
C LEU A 258 12.70 6.11 3.86
N SER A 259 13.17 7.35 4.06
CA SER A 259 14.59 7.61 4.29
C SER A 259 15.06 7.04 5.62
N VAL A 260 14.27 7.18 6.69
CA VAL A 260 14.58 6.59 8.00
C VAL A 260 14.48 5.06 7.94
N ALA A 261 13.46 4.53 7.28
CA ALA A 261 13.26 3.09 7.08
C ALA A 261 14.45 2.47 6.35
N SER A 262 14.88 3.04 5.22
CA SER A 262 16.03 2.51 4.46
C SER A 262 17.37 2.59 5.19
N VAL A 263 17.51 3.45 6.19
CA VAL A 263 18.72 3.51 7.03
C VAL A 263 18.63 2.55 8.22
N MET A 264 17.42 2.32 8.75
CA MET A 264 17.23 1.60 10.03
C MET A 264 16.78 0.15 9.87
N LEU A 265 16.07 -0.15 8.79
CA LEU A 265 15.46 -1.46 8.55
C LEU A 265 16.29 -2.27 7.56
N ASP A 266 16.88 -1.62 6.57
CA ASP A 266 17.66 -2.33 5.55
C ASP A 266 18.96 -2.88 6.15
N SER A 267 19.20 -4.15 5.90
CA SER A 267 20.42 -4.85 6.31
C SER A 267 21.29 -5.10 5.09
N THR A 268 22.59 -4.85 5.21
CA THR A 268 23.55 -5.16 4.15
C THR A 268 23.99 -6.62 4.29
N VAL A 269 23.74 -7.42 3.27
CA VAL A 269 24.05 -8.86 3.23
C VAL A 269 24.99 -9.16 2.07
N GLU A 270 25.97 -10.03 2.28
CA GLU A 270 26.83 -10.54 1.22
C GLU A 270 26.02 -11.39 0.24
N VAL A 271 26.30 -11.28 -1.07
CA VAL A 271 25.56 -12.03 -2.10
C VAL A 271 25.65 -13.54 -1.89
N SER A 272 26.78 -14.03 -1.38
CA SER A 272 27.00 -15.43 -1.02
C SER A 272 26.07 -15.95 0.09
N ARG A 273 25.52 -15.06 0.91
CA ARG A 273 24.63 -15.39 2.05
C ARG A 273 23.16 -15.12 1.75
N LEU A 274 22.82 -14.76 0.51
CA LEU A 274 21.44 -14.58 0.10
C LEU A 274 20.67 -15.89 0.24
N GLN A 275 19.47 -15.80 0.78
CA GLN A 275 18.55 -16.92 0.90
C GLN A 275 17.26 -16.64 0.12
N PRO A 276 16.60 -17.68 -0.43
CA PRO A 276 15.29 -17.52 -1.05
C PRO A 276 14.29 -16.90 -0.06
N GLY A 277 13.50 -15.94 -0.52
CA GLY A 277 12.51 -15.19 0.28
C GLY A 277 13.03 -13.88 0.89
N MET A 278 14.33 -13.57 0.76
CA MET A 278 14.83 -12.22 1.10
C MET A 278 14.32 -11.18 0.09
N VAL A 279 13.92 -10.00 0.57
CA VAL A 279 13.39 -8.91 -0.27
C VAL A 279 14.49 -7.88 -0.53
N PRO A 280 14.93 -7.66 -1.78
CA PRO A 280 15.98 -6.69 -2.08
C PRO A 280 15.45 -5.26 -1.91
N ALA A 281 16.26 -4.40 -1.29
CA ALA A 281 15.94 -2.98 -1.08
C ALA A 281 16.31 -2.09 -2.28
N GLU A 282 17.23 -2.57 -3.11
CA GLU A 282 17.83 -1.84 -4.21
C GLU A 282 17.58 -2.60 -5.52
N GLN A 283 17.39 -1.86 -6.61
CA GLN A 283 17.29 -2.41 -7.95
C GLN A 283 18.69 -2.52 -8.55
N ILE A 284 19.03 -3.66 -9.14
CA ILE A 284 20.29 -3.84 -9.87
C ILE A 284 19.98 -3.85 -11.36
N VAL A 285 20.55 -2.88 -12.08
CA VAL A 285 20.36 -2.71 -13.52
C VAL A 285 21.68 -3.00 -14.24
N ARG A 286 21.64 -3.84 -15.25
CA ARG A 286 22.72 -4.08 -16.21
C ARG A 286 22.76 -2.90 -17.18
N VAL A 287 23.88 -2.21 -17.25
CA VAL A 287 24.08 -1.12 -18.20
C VAL A 287 25.16 -1.56 -19.19
N GLU A 288 24.77 -1.63 -20.46
CA GLU A 288 25.70 -1.89 -21.56
C GLU A 288 26.36 -0.57 -21.97
N GLN A 289 27.69 -0.55 -21.97
CA GLN A 289 28.45 0.59 -22.46
C GLN A 289 28.52 0.55 -24.00
N PRO A 290 28.77 1.72 -24.65
CA PRO A 290 29.01 1.79 -26.10
C PRO A 290 30.13 0.86 -26.56
N ASP A 291 31.04 0.53 -25.64
CA ASP A 291 32.25 -0.27 -25.85
C ASP A 291 31.95 -1.79 -25.81
N GLY A 292 30.69 -2.19 -25.57
CA GLY A 292 30.26 -3.59 -25.45
C GLY A 292 30.51 -4.23 -24.08
N SER A 293 31.13 -3.52 -23.14
CA SER A 293 31.29 -3.95 -21.75
C SER A 293 29.98 -3.77 -20.96
N THR A 294 29.73 -4.64 -19.98
CA THR A 294 28.53 -4.54 -19.14
C THR A 294 28.91 -4.32 -17.70
N TYR A 295 28.42 -3.22 -17.11
CA TYR A 295 28.54 -2.95 -15.68
C TYR A 295 27.15 -2.99 -15.03
N TYR A 296 27.12 -3.12 -13.71
CA TYR A 296 25.89 -3.17 -12.95
C TYR A 296 25.78 -1.90 -12.12
N GLU A 297 24.62 -1.26 -12.11
CA GLU A 297 24.36 -0.05 -11.33
C GLU A 297 23.29 -0.34 -10.27
N LYS A 298 23.52 0.15 -9.04
CA LYS A 298 22.51 0.16 -7.98
C LYS A 298 21.62 1.39 -8.11
N ARG A 299 20.33 1.17 -8.32
CA ARG A 299 19.31 2.23 -8.26
C ARG A 299 18.46 2.05 -7.01
N ARG A 300 18.08 3.16 -6.37
CA ARG A 300 17.06 3.12 -5.32
C ARG A 300 15.79 2.59 -5.96
N GLY A 301 15.30 1.46 -5.42
CA GLY A 301 14.13 0.78 -5.96
C GLY A 301 12.91 1.67 -5.82
N GLU A 302 12.52 2.33 -6.91
CA GLU A 302 11.11 2.70 -7.07
C GLU A 302 10.37 1.41 -7.45
N PHE A 303 9.16 1.21 -6.92
CA PHE A 303 8.25 0.09 -7.25
C PHE A 303 7.72 0.17 -8.69
N SER A 304 8.58 0.56 -9.63
CA SER A 304 8.32 0.65 -11.04
C SER A 304 8.71 -0.68 -11.65
N ARG A 305 7.69 -1.51 -11.93
CA ARG A 305 7.77 -2.69 -12.81
C ARG A 305 8.08 -2.28 -14.26
N GLY A 306 9.12 -1.49 -14.47
CA GLY A 306 9.74 -1.43 -15.79
C GLY A 306 10.33 -2.80 -16.03
N ARG A 307 9.72 -3.63 -16.87
CA ARG A 307 10.45 -4.69 -17.57
C ARG A 307 11.35 -4.00 -18.60
N GLY A 308 12.40 -3.35 -18.13
CA GLY A 308 13.56 -3.12 -18.99
C GLY A 308 14.30 -4.44 -19.06
N GLU A 309 14.68 -4.89 -20.25
CA GLU A 309 15.50 -6.09 -20.49
C GLU A 309 16.82 -6.10 -19.70
N ASN A 310 17.16 -4.95 -19.12
CA ASN A 310 18.36 -4.67 -18.35
C ASN A 310 18.22 -4.83 -16.82
N ILE A 311 17.05 -5.16 -16.28
CA ILE A 311 16.89 -5.26 -14.82
C ILE A 311 17.17 -6.68 -14.34
N VAL A 312 18.18 -6.81 -13.48
CA VAL A 312 18.67 -8.10 -12.95
C VAL A 312 17.98 -8.44 -11.63
N ILE A 313 17.69 -7.43 -10.81
CA ILE A 313 16.92 -7.56 -9.57
C ILE A 313 15.96 -6.38 -9.47
N ALA A 314 14.70 -6.64 -9.11
CA ALA A 314 13.75 -5.63 -8.68
C ALA A 314 13.27 -5.91 -7.24
N PRO A 315 12.91 -4.87 -6.47
CA PRO A 315 12.24 -5.04 -5.18
C PRO A 315 10.85 -5.67 -5.40
N ASP A 316 10.74 -6.98 -5.24
CA ASP A 316 9.47 -7.71 -5.25
C ASP A 316 9.07 -8.09 -3.81
N PRO A 317 7.85 -7.73 -3.34
CA PRO A 317 7.31 -8.17 -2.06
C PRO A 317 7.28 -9.70 -1.87
N ALA A 318 7.28 -10.48 -2.95
CA ALA A 318 7.36 -11.94 -2.88
C ALA A 318 8.73 -12.47 -2.45
N GLY A 319 9.78 -11.63 -2.50
CA GLY A 319 11.16 -12.00 -2.23
C GLY A 319 11.83 -12.77 -3.37
N LEU A 320 13.14 -13.00 -3.25
CA LEU A 320 13.95 -13.69 -4.25
C LEU A 320 13.59 -15.18 -4.34
N THR A 321 13.47 -15.69 -5.56
CA THR A 321 13.35 -17.12 -5.85
C THR A 321 14.71 -17.83 -5.73
N ALA A 322 14.70 -19.16 -5.63
CA ALA A 322 15.95 -19.93 -5.56
C ALA A 322 16.79 -19.75 -6.84
N GLU A 323 16.16 -19.74 -8.01
CA GLU A 323 16.82 -19.51 -9.30
C GLU A 323 17.46 -18.12 -9.38
N GLU A 324 16.80 -17.09 -8.85
CA GLU A 324 17.36 -15.74 -8.78
C GLU A 324 18.54 -15.67 -7.82
N VAL A 325 18.46 -16.34 -6.66
CA VAL A 325 19.58 -16.40 -5.71
C VAL A 325 20.79 -17.07 -6.36
N ASP A 326 20.61 -18.22 -7.02
CA ASP A 326 21.68 -18.95 -7.70
C ASP A 326 22.30 -18.09 -8.81
N ARG A 327 21.45 -17.41 -9.61
CA ARG A 327 21.91 -16.48 -10.65
C ARG A 327 22.75 -15.35 -10.07
N LEU A 328 22.36 -14.79 -8.93
CA LEU A 328 23.09 -13.70 -8.27
C LEU A 328 24.40 -14.16 -7.67
N GLN A 329 24.43 -15.34 -7.06
CA GLN A 329 25.66 -15.92 -6.55
C GLN A 329 26.64 -16.20 -7.69
N ASN A 330 26.17 -16.73 -8.82
CA ASN A 330 27.00 -16.93 -10.02
C ASN A 330 27.55 -15.61 -10.58
N LEU A 331 26.74 -14.55 -10.63
CA LEU A 331 27.19 -13.22 -11.05
C LEU A 331 28.22 -12.61 -10.07
N ALA A 332 28.05 -12.80 -8.77
CA ALA A 332 29.04 -12.37 -7.78
C ALA A 332 30.39 -13.08 -7.95
N VAL A 333 30.36 -14.40 -8.20
CA VAL A 333 31.57 -15.19 -8.49
C VAL A 333 32.25 -14.70 -9.78
N ALA A 334 31.47 -14.30 -10.78
CA ALA A 334 31.98 -13.70 -12.02
C ALA A 334 32.52 -12.25 -11.84
N GLY A 335 32.52 -11.70 -10.62
CA GLY A 335 33.03 -10.36 -10.33
C GLY A 335 32.08 -9.22 -10.71
N ALA A 336 30.85 -9.52 -11.13
CA ALA A 336 29.87 -8.54 -11.58
C ALA A 336 29.51 -7.48 -10.52
N PHE A 337 29.67 -7.80 -9.23
CA PHE A 337 29.32 -6.93 -8.10
C PHE A 337 30.52 -6.45 -7.29
N ALA A 338 31.75 -6.58 -7.83
CA ALA A 338 32.97 -6.19 -7.15
C ALA A 338 32.99 -4.70 -6.77
N GLU A 339 32.43 -3.83 -7.61
CA GLU A 339 32.31 -2.38 -7.36
C GLU A 339 31.46 -2.04 -6.11
N PHE A 340 30.58 -2.94 -5.71
CA PHE A 340 29.73 -2.79 -4.53
C PHE A 340 30.16 -3.70 -3.37
N GLY A 341 31.37 -4.25 -3.44
CA GLY A 341 31.91 -5.16 -2.42
C GLY A 341 31.13 -6.47 -2.29
N ASN A 342 30.45 -6.93 -3.35
CA ASN A 342 29.58 -8.11 -3.34
C ASN A 342 28.50 -8.07 -2.23
N GLN A 343 27.99 -6.88 -1.94
CA GLN A 343 26.97 -6.65 -0.91
C GLN A 343 25.68 -6.07 -1.50
N ILE A 344 24.54 -6.56 -1.03
CA ILE A 344 23.20 -6.11 -1.41
C ILE A 344 22.41 -5.74 -0.15
N LYS A 345 21.64 -4.66 -0.22
CA LYS A 345 20.72 -4.31 0.87
C LYS A 345 19.43 -5.11 0.77
N ILE A 346 19.03 -5.71 1.88
CA ILE A 346 17.84 -6.52 2.04
C ILE A 346 16.89 -5.81 3.01
N GLN A 347 15.64 -5.63 2.58
CA GLN A 347 14.55 -5.16 3.43
C GLN A 347 14.11 -6.30 4.36
N PRO A 348 13.69 -5.98 5.59
CA PRO A 348 13.09 -6.99 6.45
C PRO A 348 11.76 -7.42 5.85
N ALA A 349 11.59 -8.73 5.67
CA ALA A 349 10.32 -9.29 5.22
C ALA A 349 9.22 -8.99 6.26
N ILE A 350 8.22 -8.20 5.87
CA ILE A 350 7.07 -7.91 6.72
C ILE A 350 6.14 -9.11 6.69
N ARG A 351 5.90 -9.68 7.87
CA ARG A 351 4.96 -10.79 8.06
C ARG A 351 3.55 -10.23 8.16
N PHE A 352 2.83 -10.19 7.05
CA PHE A 352 1.53 -9.53 6.96
C PHE A 352 0.37 -10.36 7.53
N ALA A 353 0.46 -11.69 7.57
CA ALA A 353 -0.64 -12.52 8.09
C ALA A 353 -1.00 -12.26 9.56
N PRO A 354 -0.03 -12.07 10.49
CA PRO A 354 -0.33 -11.61 11.85
C PRO A 354 -1.04 -10.25 11.90
N ILE A 355 -0.65 -9.32 11.03
CA ILE A 355 -1.28 -7.98 10.96
C ILE A 355 -2.72 -8.10 10.47
N ILE A 356 -2.96 -8.93 9.44
CA ILE A 356 -4.30 -9.24 8.94
C ILE A 356 -5.15 -9.85 10.06
N THR A 357 -4.58 -10.76 10.87
CA THR A 357 -5.28 -11.38 12.00
C THR A 357 -5.68 -10.35 13.07
N VAL A 358 -4.81 -9.39 13.38
CA VAL A 358 -5.16 -8.27 14.27
C VAL A 358 -6.29 -7.43 13.67
N GLY A 359 -6.23 -7.13 12.37
CA GLY A 359 -7.30 -6.40 11.68
C GLY A 359 -8.64 -7.15 11.69
N VAL A 360 -8.63 -8.48 11.56
CA VAL A 360 -9.82 -9.34 11.70
C VAL A 360 -10.38 -9.27 13.12
N LEU A 361 -9.53 -9.38 14.15
CA LEU A 361 -9.95 -9.26 15.54
C LEU A 361 -10.57 -7.88 15.82
N LEU A 362 -9.94 -6.80 15.37
CA LEU A 362 -10.48 -5.44 15.49
C LEU A 362 -11.84 -5.31 14.78
N THR A 363 -11.97 -5.88 13.59
CA THR A 363 -13.23 -5.86 12.84
C THR A 363 -14.34 -6.58 13.60
N ILE A 364 -14.05 -7.75 14.18
CA ILE A 364 -15.03 -8.52 14.97
C ILE A 364 -15.42 -7.79 16.25
N LEU A 365 -14.44 -7.26 16.99
CA LEU A 365 -14.67 -6.60 18.28
C LEU A 365 -15.38 -5.25 18.12
N CYS A 366 -15.03 -4.47 17.10
CA CYS A 366 -15.59 -3.14 16.87
C CYS A 366 -16.90 -3.17 16.06
N GLN A 367 -17.20 -4.28 15.39
CA GLN A 367 -18.35 -4.40 14.46
C GLN A 367 -18.39 -3.27 13.44
N GLY A 368 -17.20 -2.87 12.97
CA GLY A 368 -16.98 -1.68 12.17
C GLY A 368 -15.54 -1.19 12.19
N PRO A 369 -15.26 -0.01 11.60
CA PRO A 369 -13.94 0.58 11.66
C PRO A 369 -13.55 0.92 13.10
N PHE A 370 -12.37 0.49 13.52
CA PHE A 370 -11.92 0.67 14.90
C PHE A 370 -11.79 2.15 15.28
N TYR A 371 -11.48 3.03 14.32
CA TYR A 371 -11.30 4.46 14.56
C TYR A 371 -12.60 5.14 15.05
N LEU A 372 -13.77 4.65 14.62
CA LEU A 372 -15.06 5.16 15.10
C LEU A 372 -15.24 4.85 16.59
N LYS A 373 -14.85 3.65 17.03
CA LYS A 373 -14.87 3.29 18.45
C LYS A 373 -13.87 4.10 19.24
N LEU A 374 -12.69 4.35 18.69
CA LEU A 374 -11.68 5.20 19.33
C LEU A 374 -12.19 6.63 19.53
N MET A 375 -12.86 7.22 18.53
CA MET A 375 -13.49 8.54 18.66
C MET A 375 -14.68 8.58 19.62
N GLN A 376 -15.28 7.45 20.00
CA GLN A 376 -16.31 7.44 21.06
C GLN A 376 -15.70 7.51 22.47
N PHE A 377 -14.42 7.19 22.61
CA PHE A 377 -13.71 7.25 23.89
C PHE A 377 -13.04 8.61 24.18
N PHE A 378 -12.91 9.47 23.17
CA PHE A 378 -12.39 10.84 23.27
C PHE A 378 -13.51 11.84 23.06
#